data_AF-A0A2V6H6D0-F1
#
_entry.id   AF-A0A2V6H6D0-F1
#
_cell.length_a   1.000
_cell.length_b   1.000
_cell.length_c   1.000
_cell.angle_alpha   90.00
_cell.angle_beta   90.00
_cell.angle_gamma   90.00
#
_symmetry.space_group_name_H-M   'P 1'
#
loop_
_entity.id
_entity.type
_entity.pdbx_description
1 polymer ?
#
loop_
_entity_poly.entity_id
_entity_poly.type
_entity_poly.pdbx_seq_one_letter_code
_entity_poly.pdbx_strand_id
1 'polypeptide(L)'
;MRGSTKTRFLSDGQCSCISMAAVTATFDCRKVIRSRFLREAKHVRTVGRRKQDTSRLLWTMKRIWSRQWILFGCHINILPANRLLPERNTNRANKDRNNEEPIMKLFIIGATGRTGREIVQQALARGHQVTAFVRSPETITLRNERLTVLKGNAMDENELLDAIQNHDAVVSALGPRQVFKPSSLLHDSALATTRAMNRSGVKRLVVLSAAAHFPGIPNRIASFIMRNHMRDSLAMEEIVQANGLDWTIARPPRLTQEEYSTYRSREGAAPKMGFTLARKAVAAFMLDAIEQKKHFHKIVGIAK
;
A
#
# COMPACT_ATOMS: atom_id res chain seq x y z
N MET A 1 4.88 -73.63 -25.43
CA MET A 1 4.98 -73.41 -26.89
C MET A 1 4.93 -71.90 -27.19
N ARG A 2 5.14 -71.52 -28.46
CA ARG A 2 5.08 -70.18 -29.10
C ARG A 2 4.05 -69.19 -28.46
N GLY A 3 4.27 -67.87 -28.38
CA GLY A 3 5.47 -67.05 -28.67
C GLY A 3 5.16 -65.61 -29.16
N SER A 4 6.02 -64.63 -28.82
CA SER A 4 6.06 -63.21 -29.32
C SER A 4 4.82 -62.31 -29.02
N THR A 5 4.88 -60.96 -28.97
CA THR A 5 5.91 -60.00 -29.43
C THR A 5 6.02 -58.74 -28.53
N LYS A 6 7.19 -58.08 -28.60
CA LYS A 6 7.58 -56.68 -28.29
C LYS A 6 6.49 -55.61 -28.60
N THR A 7 6.54 -54.32 -28.22
CA THR A 7 7.59 -53.38 -27.72
C THR A 7 6.86 -52.16 -27.11
N ARG A 8 7.39 -51.24 -26.27
CA ARG A 8 8.69 -51.02 -25.58
C ARG A 8 8.33 -50.37 -24.20
N PHE A 9 8.94 -49.36 -23.55
CA PHE A 9 10.11 -48.46 -23.72
C PHE A 9 10.88 -48.36 -22.39
N LEU A 10 11.93 -47.53 -22.31
CA LEU A 10 12.84 -47.37 -21.16
C LEU A 10 13.34 -45.92 -21.11
N SER A 11 13.49 -45.37 -19.89
CA SER A 11 14.81 -44.96 -19.38
C SER A 11 14.75 -44.58 -17.90
N ASP A 12 15.72 -45.07 -17.13
CA ASP A 12 15.96 -44.73 -15.74
C ASP A 12 17.46 -44.95 -15.44
N GLY A 13 18.00 -44.37 -14.36
CA GLY A 13 19.30 -44.76 -13.82
C GLY A 13 20.59 -44.18 -14.46
N GLN A 14 21.07 -43.07 -13.88
CA GLN A 14 22.44 -42.82 -13.38
C GLN A 14 23.69 -43.30 -14.17
N CYS A 15 24.73 -42.44 -14.19
CA CYS A 15 26.13 -42.88 -14.23
C CYS A 15 27.01 -41.96 -13.36
N SER A 16 28.04 -42.51 -12.72
CA SER A 16 28.96 -41.80 -11.82
C SER A 16 30.37 -42.40 -11.90
N CYS A 17 31.38 -41.56 -12.14
CA CYS A 17 32.79 -41.84 -11.82
C CYS A 17 33.67 -40.57 -11.91
N ILE A 18 34.26 -40.17 -10.77
CA ILE A 18 35.72 -40.20 -10.49
C ILE A 18 36.62 -40.33 -11.76
N SER A 19 37.71 -39.58 -11.98
CA SER A 19 38.33 -38.41 -11.32
C SER A 19 39.53 -37.96 -12.19
N MET A 20 39.95 -36.69 -12.14
CA MET A 20 41.37 -36.30 -12.19
C MET A 20 41.59 -34.86 -11.70
N ALA A 21 42.79 -34.58 -11.18
CA ALA A 21 43.11 -33.31 -10.52
C ALA A 21 43.86 -32.33 -11.44
N ALA A 22 43.63 -31.03 -11.22
CA ALA A 22 44.48 -29.94 -11.72
C ALA A 22 44.71 -28.94 -10.58
N VAL A 23 45.97 -28.63 -10.28
CA VAL A 23 46.36 -27.69 -9.22
C VAL A 23 46.63 -26.32 -9.82
N THR A 24 45.90 -25.29 -9.38
CA THR A 24 46.24 -23.88 -9.59
C THR A 24 45.94 -23.07 -8.34
N ALA A 25 46.92 -22.28 -7.90
CA ALA A 25 46.87 -21.62 -6.59
C ALA A 25 45.96 -20.38 -6.60
N THR A 26 44.98 -20.34 -5.69
CA THR A 26 44.17 -19.15 -5.42
C THR A 26 44.92 -18.17 -4.52
N PHE A 27 45.36 -17.04 -5.09
CA PHE A 27 46.06 -15.99 -4.34
C PHE A 27 45.10 -15.27 -3.37
N ASP A 28 45.45 -15.22 -2.07
CA ASP A 28 44.61 -14.63 -1.03
C ASP A 28 44.53 -13.09 -1.12
N CYS A 29 43.48 -12.60 -1.78
CA CYS A 29 43.22 -11.18 -1.94
C CYS A 29 42.82 -10.45 -0.63
N ARG A 30 42.63 -11.15 0.50
CA ARG A 30 42.29 -10.51 1.80
C ARG A 30 43.47 -9.80 2.47
N LYS A 31 44.73 -10.10 2.08
CA LYS A 31 45.91 -9.47 2.68
C LYS A 31 46.24 -8.06 2.17
N VAL A 32 45.85 -7.69 0.95
CA VAL A 32 46.20 -6.38 0.36
C VAL A 32 45.36 -5.23 0.93
N ILE A 33 44.07 -5.46 1.23
CA ILE A 33 43.17 -4.40 1.74
C ILE A 33 43.54 -3.99 3.19
N ARG A 34 44.12 -4.90 3.99
CA ARG A 34 44.43 -4.66 5.41
C ARG A 34 45.68 -3.79 5.64
N SER A 35 46.50 -3.52 4.63
CA SER A 35 47.74 -2.74 4.75
C SER A 35 47.57 -1.22 4.55
N ARG A 36 46.48 -0.77 3.89
CA ARG A 36 46.17 0.65 3.70
C ARG A 36 45.37 1.26 4.86
N PHE A 37 44.51 0.48 5.52
CA PHE A 37 43.60 0.97 6.57
C PHE A 37 44.28 1.28 7.93
N LEU A 38 45.59 1.03 8.06
CA LEU A 38 46.36 1.20 9.31
C LEU A 38 47.44 2.30 9.27
N ARG A 39 47.43 3.20 8.27
CA ARG A 39 48.32 4.39 8.26
C ARG A 39 47.62 5.73 8.51
N GLU A 40 46.32 5.87 8.23
CA GLU A 40 45.60 7.12 8.49
C GLU A 40 45.06 7.23 9.94
N ALA A 41 44.85 6.09 10.61
CA ALA A 41 44.40 6.02 12.01
C ALA A 41 45.44 6.47 13.07
N LYS A 42 46.52 7.16 12.66
CA LYS A 42 47.62 7.62 13.53
C LYS A 42 47.85 9.15 13.50
N HIS A 43 46.90 9.93 12.98
CA HIS A 43 46.95 11.41 13.03
C HIS A 43 45.73 12.07 13.70
N VAL A 44 44.96 11.30 14.50
CA VAL A 44 43.88 11.83 15.36
C VAL A 44 44.15 11.43 16.82
N ARG A 45 45.29 11.87 17.38
CA ARG A 45 45.62 11.63 18.80
C ARG A 45 46.55 12.68 19.46
N THR A 46 46.50 13.93 19.01
CA THR A 46 47.10 15.09 19.69
C THR A 46 46.27 16.34 19.42
N VAL A 47 46.35 17.32 20.32
CA VAL A 47 45.62 18.60 20.33
C VAL A 47 44.09 18.47 20.45
N GLY A 48 43.54 18.99 21.53
CA GLY A 48 42.11 19.25 21.70
C GLY A 48 41.83 20.71 22.04
N ARG A 49 40.56 21.00 22.32
CA ARG A 49 39.95 22.30 22.68
C ARG A 49 39.59 23.26 21.52
N ARG A 50 38.39 23.84 21.71
CA ARG A 50 37.76 25.03 21.08
C ARG A 50 37.02 24.84 19.74
N LYS A 51 35.92 25.60 19.67
CA LYS A 51 34.97 25.74 18.55
C LYS A 51 35.64 26.53 17.42
N GLN A 52 35.35 26.18 16.16
CA GLN A 52 34.74 27.13 15.19
C GLN A 52 34.36 26.46 13.85
N ASP A 53 33.23 26.94 13.32
CA ASP A 53 32.82 27.05 11.90
C ASP A 53 33.39 26.05 10.86
N THR A 54 32.54 25.12 10.41
CA THR A 54 32.83 24.17 9.32
C THR A 54 32.28 24.58 7.94
N SER A 55 31.84 25.84 7.75
CA SER A 55 31.11 26.27 6.54
C SER A 55 31.97 26.62 5.32
N ARG A 56 33.30 26.82 5.47
CA ARG A 56 34.15 27.48 4.44
C ARG A 56 35.13 26.61 3.65
N LEU A 57 35.30 25.32 3.97
CA LEU A 57 36.33 24.45 3.36
C LEU A 57 35.89 23.67 2.11
N LEU A 58 34.59 23.57 1.82
CA LEU A 58 34.05 22.75 0.73
C LEU A 58 34.00 23.44 -0.65
N TRP A 59 34.42 24.71 -0.76
CA TRP A 59 34.27 25.50 -2.00
C TRP A 59 35.56 25.60 -2.85
N THR A 60 36.75 25.53 -2.23
CA THR A 60 38.03 25.74 -2.92
C THR A 60 38.56 24.52 -3.69
N MET A 61 38.20 23.29 -3.30
CA MET A 61 38.71 22.08 -3.97
C MET A 61 38.07 21.80 -5.35
N LYS A 62 36.95 22.46 -5.70
CA LYS A 62 36.18 22.16 -6.91
C LYS A 62 36.64 22.88 -8.19
N ARG A 63 37.75 23.63 -8.15
CA ARG A 63 38.18 24.57 -9.21
C ARG A 63 39.50 24.22 -9.92
N ILE A 64 40.07 23.03 -9.66
CA ILE A 64 41.41 22.63 -10.18
C ILE A 64 41.33 21.50 -11.24
N TRP A 65 40.18 20.84 -11.42
CA TRP A 65 39.99 19.73 -12.36
C TRP A 65 39.23 20.11 -13.65
N SER A 66 39.66 21.19 -14.32
CA SER A 66 39.02 21.62 -15.58
C SER A 66 39.89 22.51 -16.49
N ARG A 67 41.02 21.97 -17.01
CA ARG A 67 41.67 22.39 -18.28
C ARG A 67 42.87 21.50 -18.61
N GLN A 68 43.17 21.38 -19.90
CA GLN A 68 44.11 20.41 -20.51
C GLN A 68 43.65 18.95 -20.31
N TRP A 69 43.80 18.02 -21.27
CA TRP A 69 44.55 18.09 -22.53
C TRP A 69 43.64 18.11 -23.78
N ILE A 70 44.05 18.90 -24.77
CA ILE A 70 43.80 18.70 -26.20
C ILE A 70 45.20 18.76 -26.85
N LEU A 71 45.38 18.14 -28.04
CA LEU A 71 46.63 17.85 -28.75
C LEU A 71 47.24 16.47 -28.40
N PHE A 72 46.82 15.44 -29.14
CA PHE A 72 47.66 14.80 -30.15
C PHE A 72 46.78 13.91 -31.04
N GLY A 73 46.79 14.15 -32.36
CA GLY A 73 46.00 13.34 -33.30
C GLY A 73 46.73 12.07 -33.68
N CYS A 74 46.10 10.91 -33.48
CA CYS A 74 46.57 9.63 -34.02
C CYS A 74 45.36 8.78 -34.44
N HIS A 75 45.16 8.61 -35.74
CA HIS A 75 44.14 7.69 -36.27
C HIS A 75 44.64 6.25 -36.10
N ILE A 76 44.02 5.49 -35.21
CA ILE A 76 44.14 4.03 -35.18
C ILE A 76 42.73 3.45 -35.30
N ASN A 77 42.41 2.90 -36.48
CA ASN A 77 41.21 2.10 -36.68
C ASN A 77 41.38 0.76 -35.97
N ILE A 78 40.92 0.67 -34.72
CA ILE A 78 40.78 -0.59 -34.00
C ILE A 78 39.31 -1.01 -34.10
N LEU A 79 39.05 -2.04 -34.91
CA LEU A 79 37.75 -2.72 -34.93
C LEU A 79 37.41 -3.19 -33.50
N PRO A 80 36.21 -2.89 -32.96
CA PRO A 80 35.86 -3.30 -31.61
C PRO A 80 35.77 -4.83 -31.55
N ALA A 81 36.75 -5.45 -30.88
CA ALA A 81 36.74 -6.88 -30.62
C ALA A 81 35.45 -7.30 -29.91
N ASN A 82 34.98 -8.51 -30.22
CA ASN A 82 33.67 -9.04 -29.82
C ASN A 82 33.55 -9.15 -28.29
N ARG A 83 33.15 -8.06 -27.62
CA ARG A 83 33.00 -7.99 -26.17
C ARG A 83 31.65 -8.59 -25.80
N LEU A 84 31.65 -9.89 -25.53
CA LEU A 84 30.54 -10.58 -24.87
C LEU A 84 30.15 -9.79 -23.61
N LEU A 85 29.00 -9.13 -23.67
CA LEU A 85 28.43 -8.45 -22.50
C LEU A 85 27.98 -9.56 -21.53
N PRO A 86 28.31 -9.47 -20.23
CA PRO A 86 27.77 -10.43 -19.26
C PRO A 86 26.25 -10.32 -19.29
N GLU A 87 25.58 -11.48 -19.38
CA GLU A 87 24.12 -11.52 -19.49
C GLU A 87 23.47 -10.71 -18.37
N ARG A 88 22.59 -9.78 -18.74
CA ARG A 88 21.75 -9.09 -17.75
C ARG A 88 20.83 -10.14 -17.14
N ASN A 89 21.16 -10.61 -15.94
CA ASN A 89 20.39 -11.59 -15.19
C ASN A 89 18.93 -11.09 -14.99
N THR A 90 18.06 -11.54 -15.90
CA THR A 90 16.68 -11.05 -16.08
C THR A 90 15.82 -11.28 -14.85
N ASN A 91 16.16 -12.28 -14.04
CA ASN A 91 15.51 -12.59 -12.77
C ASN A 91 15.46 -11.41 -11.80
N ARG A 92 16.41 -10.46 -11.88
CA ARG A 92 16.36 -9.25 -11.03
C ARG A 92 15.32 -8.24 -11.50
N ALA A 93 15.17 -8.05 -12.81
CA ALA A 93 14.15 -7.18 -13.41
C ALA A 93 12.74 -7.80 -13.44
N ASN A 94 12.64 -9.12 -13.23
CA ASN A 94 11.36 -9.83 -13.17
C ASN A 94 10.77 -9.86 -11.74
N LYS A 95 11.57 -9.62 -10.70
CA LYS A 95 11.07 -9.59 -9.30
C LYS A 95 10.16 -8.40 -9.04
N ASP A 96 10.43 -7.27 -9.68
CA ASP A 96 9.71 -6.01 -9.47
C ASP A 96 8.37 -5.94 -10.24
N ARG A 97 8.07 -6.94 -11.09
CA ARG A 97 6.83 -7.02 -11.88
C ARG A 97 5.71 -7.84 -11.22
N ASN A 98 6.06 -8.76 -10.32
CA ASN A 98 5.09 -9.68 -9.69
C ASN A 98 4.43 -9.08 -8.43
N ASN A 99 4.44 -7.75 -8.32
CA ASN A 99 3.92 -6.99 -7.18
C ASN A 99 2.91 -5.92 -7.60
N GLU A 100 2.31 -6.08 -8.79
CA GLU A 100 1.08 -5.39 -9.18
C GLU A 100 -0.07 -5.87 -8.29
N GLU A 101 -0.46 -5.06 -7.31
CA GLU A 101 -1.64 -5.29 -6.48
C GLU A 101 -2.88 -5.44 -7.38
N PRO A 102 -3.77 -6.41 -7.12
CA PRO A 102 -4.80 -6.82 -8.09
C PRO A 102 -5.76 -5.67 -8.42
N ILE A 103 -5.99 -5.44 -9.72
CA ILE A 103 -6.99 -4.49 -10.20
C ILE A 103 -8.39 -5.01 -9.85
N MET A 104 -9.03 -4.34 -8.89
CA MET A 104 -10.38 -4.67 -8.41
C MET A 104 -11.45 -3.70 -8.92
N LYS A 105 -12.71 -4.13 -8.83
CA LYS A 105 -13.93 -3.35 -8.97
C LYS A 105 -14.44 -2.96 -7.58
N LEU A 106 -14.31 -1.67 -7.24
CA LEU A 106 -14.65 -1.12 -5.93
C LEU A 106 -15.95 -0.32 -5.99
N PHE A 107 -16.93 -0.72 -5.19
CA PHE A 107 -18.19 0.01 -5.02
C PHE A 107 -18.07 0.98 -3.86
N ILE A 108 -18.02 2.29 -4.12
CA ILE A 108 -17.74 3.33 -3.12
C ILE A 108 -19.00 4.09 -2.75
N ILE A 109 -19.45 3.89 -1.51
CA ILE A 109 -20.59 4.58 -0.91
C ILE A 109 -20.08 5.80 -0.12
N GLY A 110 -20.71 6.96 -0.32
CA GLY A 110 -20.26 8.22 0.27
C GLY A 110 -19.14 8.92 -0.49
N ALA A 111 -18.89 8.53 -1.75
CA ALA A 111 -17.85 9.06 -2.65
C ALA A 111 -17.77 10.61 -2.74
N THR A 112 -18.89 11.32 -2.57
CA THR A 112 -18.93 12.79 -2.62
C THR A 112 -18.35 13.48 -1.37
N GLY A 113 -18.19 12.72 -0.26
CA GLY A 113 -17.71 13.21 1.03
C GLY A 113 -16.19 13.44 1.07
N ARG A 114 -15.73 14.19 2.09
CA ARG A 114 -14.30 14.59 2.21
C ARG A 114 -13.31 13.42 2.26
N THR A 115 -13.72 12.25 2.75
CA THR A 115 -12.89 11.03 2.72
C THR A 115 -13.18 10.19 1.49
N GLY A 116 -14.45 10.11 1.05
CA GLY A 116 -14.83 9.39 -0.17
C GLY A 116 -14.10 9.88 -1.43
N ARG A 117 -13.88 11.19 -1.56
CA ARG A 117 -13.10 11.78 -2.67
C ARG A 117 -11.65 11.29 -2.71
N GLU A 118 -11.00 11.19 -1.56
CA GLU A 118 -9.65 10.65 -1.42
C GLU A 118 -9.58 9.18 -1.84
N ILE A 119 -10.59 8.37 -1.43
CA ILE A 119 -10.66 6.95 -1.80
C ILE A 119 -10.87 6.80 -3.31
N VAL A 120 -11.80 7.55 -3.92
CA VAL A 120 -12.03 7.53 -5.38
C VAL A 120 -10.75 7.90 -6.13
N GLN A 121 -10.09 9.00 -5.76
CA GLN A 121 -8.87 9.45 -6.42
C GLN A 121 -7.72 8.44 -6.27
N GLN A 122 -7.51 7.89 -5.07
CA GLN A 122 -6.44 6.91 -4.83
C GLN A 122 -6.73 5.57 -5.49
N ALA A 123 -7.97 5.08 -5.49
CA ALA A 123 -8.34 3.83 -6.16
C ALA A 123 -8.09 3.92 -7.68
N LEU A 124 -8.53 5.02 -8.32
CA LEU A 124 -8.31 5.26 -9.75
C LEU A 124 -6.81 5.42 -10.09
N ALA A 125 -6.01 5.98 -9.18
CA ALA A 125 -4.56 6.10 -9.32
C ALA A 125 -3.82 4.76 -9.13
N ARG A 126 -4.32 3.88 -8.24
CA ARG A 126 -3.81 2.50 -8.04
C ARG A 126 -4.19 1.53 -9.15
N GLY A 127 -5.12 1.91 -10.03
CA GLY A 127 -5.49 1.13 -11.22
C GLY A 127 -6.91 0.57 -11.22
N HIS A 128 -7.62 0.68 -10.10
CA HIS A 128 -8.92 0.03 -9.88
C HIS A 128 -10.05 0.61 -10.74
N GLN A 129 -11.05 -0.23 -10.99
CA GLN A 129 -12.37 0.18 -11.49
C GLN A 129 -13.20 0.65 -10.29
N VAL A 130 -13.87 1.79 -10.43
CA VAL A 130 -14.58 2.45 -9.32
C VAL A 130 -16.00 2.78 -9.72
N THR A 131 -16.96 2.27 -8.96
CA THR A 131 -18.37 2.68 -9.02
C THR A 131 -18.67 3.59 -7.84
N ALA A 132 -18.84 4.89 -8.10
CA ALA A 132 -19.22 5.88 -7.11
C ALA A 132 -20.75 5.96 -7.00
N PHE A 133 -21.33 5.38 -5.94
CA PHE A 133 -22.77 5.36 -5.72
C PHE A 133 -23.22 6.57 -4.89
N VAL A 134 -24.01 7.46 -5.51
CA VAL A 134 -24.23 8.82 -5.00
C VAL A 134 -25.64 9.34 -5.26
N ARG A 135 -26.22 10.07 -4.30
CA ARG A 135 -27.53 10.75 -4.46
C ARG A 135 -27.53 11.88 -5.51
N SER A 136 -26.35 12.43 -5.78
CA SER A 136 -26.10 13.64 -6.58
C SER A 136 -24.90 13.43 -7.52
N PRO A 137 -25.05 12.73 -8.66
CA PRO A 137 -23.98 12.49 -9.64
C PRO A 137 -23.28 13.77 -10.10
N GLU A 138 -24.03 14.86 -10.25
CA GLU A 138 -23.57 16.19 -10.66
C GLU A 138 -22.48 16.78 -9.74
N THR A 139 -22.33 16.27 -8.52
CA THR A 139 -21.28 16.70 -7.58
C THR A 139 -19.94 15.98 -7.78
N ILE A 140 -19.84 15.02 -8.70
CA ILE A 140 -18.58 14.42 -9.15
C ILE A 140 -18.20 15.01 -10.52
N THR A 141 -17.28 15.96 -10.49
CA THR A 141 -16.69 16.58 -11.71
C THR A 141 -15.51 15.81 -12.27
N LEU A 142 -14.95 14.86 -11.52
CA LEU A 142 -13.84 14.01 -11.95
C LEU A 142 -14.28 13.10 -13.12
N ARG A 143 -13.49 13.08 -14.19
CA ARG A 143 -13.65 12.18 -15.33
C ARG A 143 -12.47 11.21 -15.38
N ASN A 144 -12.77 9.92 -15.51
CA ASN A 144 -11.79 8.86 -15.71
C ASN A 144 -12.50 7.66 -16.35
N GLU A 145 -11.84 6.95 -17.27
CA GLU A 145 -12.42 5.80 -17.98
C GLU A 145 -12.78 4.63 -17.03
N ARG A 146 -12.11 4.55 -15.87
CA ARG A 146 -12.38 3.57 -14.82
C ARG A 146 -13.36 4.06 -13.74
N LEU A 147 -14.00 5.22 -13.91
CA LEU A 147 -14.96 5.79 -12.96
C LEU A 147 -16.39 5.79 -13.51
N THR A 148 -17.20 4.85 -13.02
CA THR A 148 -18.65 4.88 -13.19
C THR A 148 -19.26 5.69 -12.05
N VAL A 149 -20.16 6.64 -12.36
CA VAL A 149 -20.93 7.37 -11.34
C VAL A 149 -22.39 6.95 -11.45
N LEU A 150 -22.90 6.25 -10.43
CA LEU A 150 -24.28 5.80 -10.39
C LEU A 150 -25.11 6.66 -9.43
N LYS A 151 -26.31 7.05 -9.88
CA LYS A 151 -27.29 7.71 -9.03
C LYS A 151 -27.93 6.67 -8.11
N GLY A 152 -28.03 6.98 -6.82
CA GLY A 152 -28.92 6.24 -5.93
C GLY A 152 -28.85 6.61 -4.45
N ASN A 153 -29.72 5.96 -3.69
CA ASN A 153 -29.92 6.13 -2.25
C ASN A 153 -29.20 5.03 -1.46
N ALA A 154 -28.17 5.40 -0.70
CA ALA A 154 -27.39 4.48 0.13
C ALA A 154 -28.16 3.84 1.30
N MET A 155 -29.47 4.09 1.45
CA MET A 155 -30.37 3.51 2.45
C MET A 155 -31.48 2.65 1.81
N ASP A 156 -31.49 2.51 0.47
CA ASP A 156 -32.39 1.59 -0.23
C ASP A 156 -31.67 0.28 -0.55
N GLU A 157 -32.26 -0.84 -0.11
CA GLU A 157 -31.67 -2.17 -0.27
C GLU A 157 -31.69 -2.66 -1.72
N ASN A 158 -32.68 -2.27 -2.51
CA ASN A 158 -32.85 -2.75 -3.88
C ASN A 158 -32.01 -1.91 -4.84
N GLU A 159 -31.97 -0.58 -4.70
CA GLU A 159 -31.04 0.26 -5.47
C GLU A 159 -29.58 -0.14 -5.23
N LEU A 160 -29.23 -0.52 -3.98
CA LEU A 160 -27.91 -1.07 -3.67
C LEU A 160 -27.70 -2.47 -4.25
N LEU A 161 -28.69 -3.36 -4.22
CA LEU A 161 -28.58 -4.71 -4.78
C LEU A 161 -28.31 -4.68 -6.29
N ASP A 162 -29.04 -3.86 -7.03
CA ASP A 162 -28.89 -3.74 -8.48
C ASP A 162 -27.53 -3.14 -8.85
N ALA A 163 -27.01 -2.22 -8.03
CA ALA A 163 -25.75 -1.52 -8.29
C ALA A 163 -24.48 -2.24 -7.78
N ILE A 164 -24.56 -3.08 -6.74
CA ILE A 164 -23.40 -3.78 -6.14
C ILE A 164 -22.94 -5.00 -6.95
N GLN A 165 -23.78 -5.55 -7.84
CA GLN A 165 -23.46 -6.79 -8.58
C GLN A 165 -22.12 -6.69 -9.33
N ASN A 166 -21.40 -7.81 -9.41
CA ASN A 166 -20.12 -7.93 -10.14
C ASN A 166 -18.96 -7.06 -9.63
N HIS A 167 -19.02 -6.57 -8.38
CA HIS A 167 -17.91 -5.89 -7.69
C HIS A 167 -17.14 -6.83 -6.75
N ASP A 168 -15.86 -6.56 -6.51
CA ASP A 168 -15.01 -7.36 -5.63
C ASP A 168 -15.13 -6.94 -4.15
N ALA A 169 -15.35 -5.64 -3.92
CA ALA A 169 -15.46 -5.08 -2.57
C ALA A 169 -16.33 -3.81 -2.51
N VAL A 170 -16.96 -3.60 -1.36
CA VAL A 170 -17.71 -2.39 -1.00
C VAL A 170 -16.91 -1.55 0.00
N VAL A 171 -16.84 -0.25 -0.25
CA VAL A 171 -16.14 0.74 0.60
C VAL A 171 -17.12 1.81 1.04
N SER A 172 -17.45 1.85 2.34
CA SER A 172 -18.34 2.86 2.90
C SER A 172 -17.54 3.93 3.66
N ALA A 173 -17.45 5.11 3.07
CA ALA A 173 -16.89 6.32 3.68
C ALA A 173 -17.98 7.34 4.02
N LEU A 174 -19.17 6.84 4.36
CA LEU A 174 -20.33 7.63 4.72
C LEU A 174 -20.11 8.39 6.04
N GLY A 175 -20.87 9.47 6.22
CA GLY A 175 -20.81 10.28 7.43
C GLY A 175 -21.87 11.39 7.43
N PRO A 176 -22.42 11.76 8.60
CA PRO A 176 -23.45 12.78 8.69
C PRO A 176 -22.91 14.16 8.32
N ARG A 177 -23.70 14.94 7.57
CA ARG A 177 -23.38 16.34 7.25
C ARG A 177 -23.38 17.24 8.48
N GLN A 178 -24.09 16.87 9.55
CA GLN A 178 -24.24 17.65 10.80
C GLN A 178 -24.15 16.70 12.01
N VAL A 179 -22.93 16.44 12.51
CA VAL A 179 -22.61 15.43 13.56
C VAL A 179 -23.37 15.59 14.90
N PHE A 180 -23.94 16.77 15.15
CA PHE A 180 -24.66 17.08 16.38
C PHE A 180 -26.16 16.74 16.33
N LYS A 181 -26.76 16.66 15.13
CA LYS A 181 -28.19 16.35 14.99
C LYS A 181 -28.45 14.83 15.05
N PRO A 182 -29.63 14.40 15.49
CA PRO A 182 -30.09 13.02 15.31
C PRO A 182 -30.02 12.60 13.84
N SER A 183 -29.59 11.36 13.61
CA SER A 183 -29.57 10.71 12.30
C SER A 183 -29.48 9.20 12.51
N SER A 184 -30.08 8.44 11.60
CA SER A 184 -29.95 6.99 11.44
C SER A 184 -29.15 6.63 10.18
N LEU A 185 -28.49 7.62 9.57
CA LEU A 185 -27.90 7.53 8.23
C LEU A 185 -26.82 6.44 8.12
N LEU A 186 -26.09 6.15 9.20
CA LEU A 186 -25.09 5.09 9.21
C LEU A 186 -25.73 3.73 9.50
N HIS A 187 -26.66 3.66 10.45
CA HIS A 187 -27.48 2.47 10.73
C HIS A 187 -28.23 1.98 9.48
N ASP A 188 -29.07 2.83 8.89
CA ASP A 188 -29.95 2.49 7.76
C ASP A 188 -29.12 2.12 6.52
N SER A 189 -28.01 2.83 6.30
CA SER A 189 -27.11 2.56 5.18
C SER A 189 -26.33 1.26 5.38
N ALA A 190 -25.92 0.92 6.61
CA ALA A 190 -25.34 -0.39 6.89
C ALA A 190 -26.37 -1.50 6.66
N LEU A 191 -27.60 -1.35 7.16
CA LEU A 191 -28.65 -2.35 7.04
C LEU A 191 -28.98 -2.68 5.57
N ALA A 192 -29.14 -1.64 4.74
CA ALA A 192 -29.37 -1.80 3.31
C ALA A 192 -28.14 -2.41 2.61
N THR A 193 -26.93 -1.93 2.93
CA THR A 193 -25.67 -2.42 2.33
C THR A 193 -25.40 -3.88 2.66
N THR A 194 -25.50 -4.32 3.93
CA THR A 194 -25.14 -5.69 4.30
C THR A 194 -26.10 -6.73 3.72
N ARG A 195 -27.39 -6.39 3.59
CA ARG A 195 -28.38 -7.24 2.92
C ARG A 195 -28.17 -7.28 1.42
N ALA A 196 -27.95 -6.14 0.76
CA ALA A 196 -27.64 -6.08 -0.67
C ALA A 196 -26.35 -6.87 -1.01
N MET A 197 -25.31 -6.77 -0.17
CA MET A 197 -24.08 -7.56 -0.28
C MET A 197 -24.32 -9.06 -0.12
N ASN A 198 -25.11 -9.49 0.88
CA ASN A 198 -25.44 -10.90 1.04
C ASN A 198 -26.34 -11.46 -0.08
N ARG A 199 -27.25 -10.64 -0.65
CA ARG A 199 -28.11 -11.02 -1.79
C ARG A 199 -27.34 -11.07 -3.12
N SER A 200 -26.31 -10.23 -3.31
CA SER A 200 -25.43 -10.22 -4.50
C SER A 200 -24.22 -11.14 -4.42
N GLY A 201 -23.91 -11.66 -3.22
CA GLY A 201 -22.74 -12.52 -2.98
C GLY A 201 -21.41 -11.78 -2.75
N VAL A 202 -21.37 -10.44 -2.87
CA VAL A 202 -20.15 -9.65 -2.63
C VAL A 202 -19.82 -9.66 -1.14
N LYS A 203 -18.66 -10.21 -0.75
CA LYS A 203 -18.32 -10.41 0.68
C LYS A 203 -17.44 -9.33 1.31
N ARG A 204 -16.49 -8.74 0.58
CA ARG A 204 -15.51 -7.82 1.17
C ARG A 204 -16.10 -6.44 1.44
N LEU A 205 -16.12 -6.03 2.71
CA LEU A 205 -16.67 -4.74 3.16
C LEU A 205 -15.63 -3.96 3.99
N VAL A 206 -15.39 -2.69 3.67
CA VAL A 206 -14.55 -1.79 4.51
C VAL A 206 -15.33 -0.52 4.86
N VAL A 207 -15.50 -0.25 6.15
CA VAL A 207 -16.37 0.82 6.66
C VAL A 207 -15.60 1.81 7.53
N LEU A 208 -15.88 3.10 7.33
CA LEU A 208 -15.34 4.19 8.14
C LEU A 208 -16.21 4.44 9.40
N SER A 209 -15.59 4.42 10.57
CA SER A 209 -16.20 4.74 11.87
C SER A 209 -15.34 5.77 12.63
N ALA A 210 -15.26 5.69 13.97
CA ALA A 210 -14.54 6.65 14.82
C ALA A 210 -13.78 5.98 15.98
N ALA A 211 -12.57 6.46 16.28
CA ALA A 211 -11.76 6.02 17.42
C ALA A 211 -12.39 6.37 18.79
N ALA A 212 -13.41 7.22 18.84
CA ALA A 212 -14.14 7.56 20.05
C ALA A 212 -14.91 6.38 20.68
N HIS A 213 -15.05 5.27 19.94
CA HIS A 213 -15.56 3.98 20.42
C HIS A 213 -14.50 3.10 21.10
N PHE A 214 -13.23 3.52 21.18
CA PHE A 214 -12.23 2.86 22.03
C PHE A 214 -12.25 3.45 23.45
N PRO A 215 -11.94 2.66 24.50
CA PRO A 215 -11.91 3.16 25.86
C PRO A 215 -10.86 4.27 26.06
N GLY A 216 -11.23 5.31 26.81
CA GLY A 216 -10.35 6.42 27.18
C GLY A 216 -11.13 7.67 27.58
N ILE A 217 -10.57 8.52 28.45
CA ILE A 217 -11.23 9.76 28.90
C ILE A 217 -11.50 10.73 27.73
N PRO A 218 -10.54 11.05 26.83
CA PRO A 218 -10.81 11.93 25.69
C PRO A 218 -11.89 11.37 24.75
N ASN A 219 -11.92 10.05 24.57
CA ASN A 219 -12.91 9.37 23.75
C ASN A 219 -14.32 9.46 24.37
N ARG A 220 -14.46 9.25 25.68
CA ARG A 220 -15.74 9.46 26.39
C ARG A 220 -16.25 10.89 26.29
N ILE A 221 -15.35 11.89 26.31
CA ILE A 221 -15.70 13.31 26.11
C ILE A 221 -16.16 13.56 24.66
N ALA A 222 -15.42 13.08 23.65
CA ALA A 222 -15.81 13.18 22.24
C ALA A 222 -17.17 12.49 21.98
N SER A 223 -17.38 11.32 22.56
CA SER A 223 -18.64 10.56 22.45
C SER A 223 -19.79 11.18 23.25
N PHE A 224 -19.52 11.95 24.30
CA PHE A 224 -20.53 12.81 24.94
C PHE A 224 -20.95 13.96 24.00
N ILE A 225 -19.98 14.65 23.41
CA ILE A 225 -20.20 15.82 22.56
C ILE A 225 -20.91 15.46 21.24
N MET A 226 -20.62 14.27 20.69
CA MET A 226 -21.20 13.77 19.43
C MET A 226 -22.15 12.58 19.65
N ARG A 227 -22.87 12.53 20.79
CA ARG A 227 -23.78 11.44 21.20
C ARG A 227 -24.63 10.84 20.09
N ASN A 228 -25.24 11.69 19.26
CA ASN A 228 -26.13 11.26 18.17
C ASN A 228 -25.36 10.50 17.08
N HIS A 229 -24.29 11.10 16.55
CA HIS A 229 -23.42 10.45 15.56
C HIS A 229 -22.76 9.17 16.10
N MET A 230 -22.39 9.13 17.40
CA MET A 230 -21.78 7.93 17.99
C MET A 230 -22.79 6.78 18.18
N ARG A 231 -24.06 7.06 18.49
CA ARG A 231 -25.10 6.02 18.51
C ARG A 231 -25.31 5.44 17.12
N ASP A 232 -25.46 6.31 16.11
CA ASP A 232 -25.63 5.94 14.70
C ASP A 232 -24.43 5.10 14.18
N SER A 233 -23.19 5.53 14.47
CA SER A 233 -22.00 4.76 14.06
C SER A 233 -21.75 3.49 14.87
N LEU A 234 -22.21 3.39 16.12
CA LEU A 234 -22.11 2.13 16.88
C LEU A 234 -23.12 1.10 16.36
N ALA A 235 -24.37 1.51 16.12
CA ALA A 235 -25.40 0.64 15.54
C ALA A 235 -25.02 0.18 14.11
N MET A 236 -24.38 1.05 13.31
CA MET A 236 -23.72 0.70 12.05
C MET A 236 -22.66 -0.39 12.23
N GLU A 237 -21.77 -0.27 13.23
CA GLU A 237 -20.77 -1.30 13.52
C GLU A 237 -21.41 -2.62 13.99
N GLU A 238 -22.47 -2.58 14.79
CA GLU A 238 -23.21 -3.77 15.24
C GLU A 238 -23.83 -4.54 14.07
N ILE A 239 -24.50 -3.84 13.14
CA ILE A 239 -25.03 -4.43 11.90
C ILE A 239 -23.91 -5.07 11.07
N VAL A 240 -22.82 -4.33 10.81
CA VAL A 240 -21.69 -4.81 10.00
C VAL A 240 -21.09 -6.09 10.60
N GLN A 241 -20.94 -6.13 11.92
CA GLN A 241 -20.40 -7.29 12.63
C GLN A 241 -21.31 -8.52 12.56
N ALA A 242 -22.63 -8.35 12.66
CA ALA A 242 -23.60 -9.44 12.71
C ALA A 242 -23.91 -10.12 11.37
N ASN A 243 -23.54 -9.53 10.23
CA ASN A 243 -24.07 -9.90 8.91
C ASN A 243 -23.24 -10.91 8.09
N GLY A 244 -22.21 -11.57 8.65
CA GLY A 244 -21.49 -12.66 7.95
C GLY A 244 -20.78 -12.24 6.66
N LEU A 245 -20.25 -11.02 6.64
CA LEU A 245 -19.43 -10.44 5.56
C LEU A 245 -17.96 -10.36 5.98
N ASP A 246 -17.06 -10.37 5.01
CA ASP A 246 -15.62 -10.15 5.19
C ASP A 246 -15.34 -8.67 5.51
N TRP A 247 -15.72 -8.24 6.72
CA TRP A 247 -15.74 -6.83 7.11
C TRP A 247 -14.42 -6.36 7.74
N THR A 248 -14.11 -5.08 7.57
CA THR A 248 -13.10 -4.33 8.35
C THR A 248 -13.67 -2.97 8.73
N ILE A 249 -13.57 -2.62 10.01
CA ILE A 249 -14.06 -1.34 10.55
C ILE A 249 -12.87 -0.44 10.87
N ALA A 250 -12.72 0.64 10.12
CA ALA A 250 -11.66 1.64 10.28
C ALA A 250 -12.08 2.70 11.32
N ARG A 251 -11.39 2.76 12.47
CA ARG A 251 -11.65 3.72 13.55
C ARG A 251 -10.51 4.77 13.67
N PRO A 252 -10.54 5.87 12.90
CA PRO A 252 -9.58 6.97 13.00
C PRO A 252 -9.90 7.97 14.13
N PRO A 253 -8.91 8.77 14.58
CA PRO A 253 -9.10 9.93 15.47
C PRO A 253 -9.56 11.16 14.65
N ARG A 254 -9.28 12.39 15.14
CA ARG A 254 -9.74 13.63 14.51
C ARG A 254 -9.19 13.79 13.07
N LEU A 255 -10.10 13.79 12.09
CA LEU A 255 -9.76 13.83 10.67
C LEU A 255 -9.33 15.23 10.18
N THR A 256 -8.11 15.34 9.66
CA THR A 256 -7.50 16.57 9.10
C THR A 256 -7.44 16.55 7.57
N GLN A 257 -7.02 17.68 6.99
CA GLN A 257 -6.74 17.86 5.55
C GLN A 257 -5.24 18.16 5.34
N GLU A 258 -4.38 17.39 6.02
CA GLU A 258 -2.93 17.41 5.80
C GLU A 258 -2.58 16.48 4.62
N GLU A 259 -1.60 16.87 3.81
CA GLU A 259 -1.22 16.16 2.57
C GLU A 259 -0.26 14.98 2.80
N TYR A 260 -0.67 13.98 3.58
CA TYR A 260 0.05 12.70 3.71
C TYR A 260 -0.87 11.48 3.66
N SER A 261 -0.38 10.39 3.09
CA SER A 261 -1.05 9.08 2.99
C SER A 261 -0.55 8.05 4.02
N THR A 262 0.55 8.31 4.72
CA THR A 262 1.13 7.38 5.69
C THR A 262 0.31 7.27 6.98
N TYR A 263 0.25 6.06 7.55
CA TYR A 263 -0.48 5.77 8.77
C TYR A 263 0.17 4.63 9.56
N ARG A 264 -0.29 4.46 10.81
CA ARG A 264 -0.07 3.29 11.67
C ARG A 264 -1.43 2.66 11.97
N SER A 265 -1.56 1.34 11.88
CA SER A 265 -2.77 0.59 12.22
C SER A 265 -2.56 -0.31 13.44
N ARG A 266 -3.65 -0.66 14.13
CA ARG A 266 -3.67 -1.62 15.24
C ARG A 266 -5.05 -2.26 15.37
N GLU A 267 -5.12 -3.58 15.44
CA GLU A 267 -6.37 -4.31 15.69
C GLU A 267 -6.84 -4.12 17.14
N GLY A 268 -8.15 -4.01 17.35
CA GLY A 268 -8.81 -3.94 18.66
C GLY A 268 -8.57 -2.67 19.49
N ALA A 269 -7.64 -1.79 19.10
CA ALA A 269 -7.30 -0.60 19.87
C ALA A 269 -6.68 0.52 19.00
N ALA A 270 -6.76 1.76 19.49
CA ALA A 270 -6.03 2.87 18.88
C ALA A 270 -4.48 2.68 18.95
N PRO A 271 -3.74 3.14 17.94
CA PRO A 271 -2.29 3.33 18.03
C PRO A 271 -1.93 4.35 19.13
N LYS A 272 -0.80 4.13 19.83
CA LYS A 272 -0.31 5.08 20.84
C LYS A 272 0.08 6.42 20.20
N MET A 273 -0.18 7.53 20.90
CA MET A 273 0.18 8.90 20.49
C MET A 273 -0.31 9.26 19.08
N GLY A 274 -1.62 9.22 18.85
CA GLY A 274 -2.23 9.44 17.55
C GLY A 274 -3.60 10.13 17.64
N PHE A 275 -3.60 11.46 17.83
CA PHE A 275 -4.82 12.25 18.03
C PHE A 275 -5.42 12.83 16.75
N THR A 276 -4.71 12.74 15.62
CA THR A 276 -5.15 13.17 14.29
C THR A 276 -4.78 12.16 13.21
N LEU A 277 -5.48 12.21 12.08
CA LEU A 277 -5.14 11.50 10.86
C LEU A 277 -5.65 12.26 9.63
N ALA A 278 -4.85 12.36 8.57
CA ALA A 278 -5.26 12.91 7.30
C ALA A 278 -6.32 12.02 6.62
N ARG A 279 -7.32 12.61 5.95
CA ARG A 279 -8.29 11.83 5.16
C ARG A 279 -7.63 11.05 4.01
N LYS A 280 -6.57 11.62 3.45
CA LYS A 280 -5.70 10.97 2.47
C LYS A 280 -5.05 9.68 3.00
N ALA A 281 -4.65 9.67 4.28
CA ALA A 281 -4.13 8.47 4.96
C ALA A 281 -5.21 7.48 5.42
N VAL A 282 -6.42 7.95 5.77
CA VAL A 282 -7.58 7.06 5.97
C VAL A 282 -7.92 6.33 4.68
N ALA A 283 -7.96 7.05 3.55
CA ALA A 283 -8.23 6.46 2.25
C ALA A 283 -7.17 5.43 1.84
N ALA A 284 -5.89 5.72 2.09
CA ALA A 284 -4.82 4.75 1.89
C ALA A 284 -5.08 3.47 2.71
N PHE A 285 -5.29 3.57 4.04
CA PHE A 285 -5.60 2.39 4.86
C PHE A 285 -6.81 1.58 4.37
N MET A 286 -7.90 2.27 3.99
CA MET A 286 -9.11 1.60 3.54
C MET A 286 -8.93 0.84 2.23
N LEU A 287 -8.01 1.28 1.36
CA LEU A 287 -7.65 0.58 0.12
C LEU A 287 -6.63 -0.54 0.37
N ASP A 288 -5.57 -0.25 1.13
CA ASP A 288 -4.55 -1.23 1.56
C ASP A 288 -5.19 -2.47 2.24
N ALA A 289 -6.24 -2.26 3.05
CA ALA A 289 -6.96 -3.36 3.72
C ALA A 289 -7.73 -4.27 2.75
N ILE A 290 -8.13 -3.77 1.57
CA ILE A 290 -8.83 -4.55 0.53
C ILE A 290 -7.80 -5.29 -0.31
N GLU A 291 -6.85 -4.55 -0.91
CA GLU A 291 -5.79 -5.05 -1.80
C GLU A 291 -5.01 -6.19 -1.16
N GLN A 292 -4.45 -5.92 0.02
CA GLN A 292 -3.58 -6.85 0.74
C GLN A 292 -4.36 -7.93 1.50
N LYS A 293 -5.71 -7.96 1.37
CA LYS A 293 -6.63 -8.91 2.01
C LYS A 293 -6.35 -9.07 3.52
N LYS A 294 -6.42 -7.96 4.25
CA LYS A 294 -6.08 -7.88 5.69
C LYS A 294 -7.26 -7.44 6.54
N HIS A 295 -7.16 -7.70 7.84
CA HIS A 295 -8.08 -7.22 8.87
C HIS A 295 -9.53 -7.73 8.71
N PHE A 296 -9.69 -8.96 8.20
CA PHE A 296 -10.98 -9.67 8.16
C PHE A 296 -11.58 -9.86 9.56
N HIS A 297 -12.82 -9.43 9.73
CA HIS A 297 -13.54 -9.43 11.01
C HIS A 297 -12.83 -8.63 12.11
N LYS A 298 -12.18 -7.51 11.75
CA LYS A 298 -11.43 -6.66 12.68
C LYS A 298 -11.93 -5.22 12.72
N ILE A 299 -12.09 -4.73 13.95
CA ILE A 299 -12.07 -3.30 14.26
C ILE A 299 -10.60 -2.87 14.34
N VAL A 300 -10.21 -1.86 13.56
CA VAL A 300 -8.82 -1.40 13.44
C VAL A 300 -8.73 0.08 13.78
N GLY A 301 -7.98 0.41 14.83
CA GLY A 301 -7.59 1.78 15.11
C GLY A 301 -6.48 2.22 14.16
N ILE A 302 -6.62 3.42 13.58
CA ILE A 302 -5.65 3.99 12.63
C ILE A 302 -5.28 5.41 13.03
N ALA A 303 -4.00 5.79 12.93
CA ALA A 303 -3.53 7.14 13.25
C ALA A 303 -2.26 7.49 12.46
N LYS A 304 -1.76 8.72 12.58
CA LYS A 304 -0.43 9.14 12.10
C LYS A 304 0.65 8.50 12.96
#